data_AF-A0A3R8N0X3-F1
#
_entry.id   AF-A0A3R8N0X3-F1
#
_cell.length_a   1.000
_cell.length_b   1.000
_cell.length_c   1.000
_cell.angle_alpha   90.00
_cell.angle_beta   90.00
_cell.angle_gamma   90.00
#
_symmetry.space_group_name_H-M   'P 1'
#
loop_
_entity.id
_entity.type
_entity.pdbx_description
1 polymer ?
#
loop_
_entity_poly.entity_id
_entity_poly.type
_entity_poly.pdbx_seq_one_letter_code
_entity_poly.pdbx_strand_id
1 'polypeptide(L)'
;MSRKKKTRRITDIMPTRKADKPVVMPKVGKSKNRKPTRYELDLLAKEAKKKRKHKGLPSGSRTIDPAEQKKSEEKVIKDSRIGSKKKVPLVVEFINRPEKNEFIKPVPVEEKARLAPEQELAQLENNECLNQLLDDIEAGKKLSVEDQKFVDDCLDRVHELMEQLGIVDEDESEDDLLRQFETMDVNKFR
;
A
#
# COMPACT_ATOMS: atom_id res chain seq x y z
N MET A 1 -34.42 67.74 -11.05
CA MET A 1 -34.72 66.32 -11.30
C MET A 1 -34.29 65.96 -12.73
N SER A 2 -33.24 65.15 -12.93
CA SER A 2 -32.78 64.81 -14.28
C SER A 2 -33.53 63.58 -14.82
N ARG A 3 -34.29 63.76 -15.91
CA ARG A 3 -34.97 62.67 -16.62
C ARG A 3 -33.96 61.94 -17.50
N LYS A 4 -33.50 60.76 -17.08
CA LYS A 4 -32.69 59.86 -17.92
C LYS A 4 -33.56 59.34 -19.07
N LYS A 5 -33.26 59.73 -20.31
CA LYS A 5 -33.95 59.19 -21.50
C LYS A 5 -33.52 57.73 -21.69
N LYS A 6 -34.47 56.78 -21.65
CA LYS A 6 -34.23 55.39 -22.05
C LYS A 6 -33.99 55.36 -23.56
N THR A 7 -32.79 54.98 -23.98
CA THR A 7 -32.51 54.73 -25.40
C THR A 7 -33.26 53.47 -25.83
N ARG A 8 -34.10 53.59 -26.86
CA ARG A 8 -34.80 52.43 -27.43
C ARG A 8 -33.78 51.55 -28.14
N ARG A 9 -33.78 50.25 -27.85
CA ARG A 9 -32.91 49.30 -28.55
C ARG A 9 -33.36 49.20 -30.01
N ILE A 10 -32.43 49.02 -30.93
CA ILE A 10 -32.71 48.91 -32.37
C ILE A 10 -33.70 47.77 -32.68
N THR A 11 -33.69 46.72 -31.85
CA THR A 11 -34.63 45.58 -31.91
C THR A 11 -36.10 45.94 -31.65
N ASP A 12 -36.35 47.08 -30.98
CA ASP A 12 -37.69 47.60 -30.71
C ASP A 12 -38.24 48.44 -31.88
N ILE A 13 -37.34 48.94 -32.74
CA ILE A 13 -37.66 49.87 -33.84
C ILE A 13 -37.86 49.11 -35.16
N MET A 14 -37.20 47.96 -35.32
CA MET A 14 -37.30 47.16 -36.54
C MET A 14 -37.62 45.69 -36.24
N PRO A 15 -38.67 45.11 -36.85
CA PRO A 15 -38.93 43.67 -36.75
C PRO A 15 -37.84 42.89 -37.49
N THR A 16 -37.23 41.93 -36.82
CA THR A 16 -36.25 41.02 -37.44
C THR A 16 -36.90 40.27 -38.60
N ARG A 17 -36.29 40.26 -39.79
CA ARG A 17 -36.81 39.47 -40.92
C ARG A 17 -36.64 37.99 -40.59
N LYS A 18 -37.54 37.13 -41.09
CA LYS A 18 -37.47 35.67 -40.84
C LYS A 18 -36.12 35.05 -41.28
N ALA A 19 -35.40 35.67 -42.21
CA ALA A 19 -34.07 35.29 -42.65
C ALA A 19 -32.92 35.71 -41.70
N ASP A 20 -33.14 36.69 -40.82
CA ASP A 20 -32.15 37.16 -39.85
C ASP A 20 -32.15 36.33 -38.56
N LYS A 21 -33.06 35.37 -38.42
CA LYS A 21 -33.03 34.41 -37.32
C LYS A 21 -31.84 33.48 -37.53
N PRO A 22 -30.83 33.49 -36.66
CA PRO A 22 -29.74 32.53 -36.78
C PRO A 22 -30.37 31.14 -36.72
N VAL A 23 -30.04 30.30 -37.70
CA VAL A 23 -30.45 28.89 -37.70
C VAL A 23 -29.87 28.27 -36.44
N VAL A 24 -30.71 28.12 -35.41
CA VAL A 24 -30.36 27.45 -34.17
C VAL A 24 -30.31 25.97 -34.52
N MET A 25 -29.13 25.50 -34.91
CA MET A 25 -28.88 24.07 -35.03
C MET A 25 -29.23 23.43 -33.68
N PRO A 26 -29.99 22.32 -33.66
CA PRO A 26 -30.32 21.65 -32.41
C PRO A 26 -29.01 21.32 -31.71
N LYS A 27 -28.83 21.83 -30.49
CA LYS A 27 -27.73 21.43 -29.62
C LYS A 27 -27.96 19.96 -29.30
N VAL A 28 -27.36 19.08 -30.10
CA VAL A 28 -27.31 17.65 -29.82
C VAL A 28 -26.59 17.53 -28.48
N GLY A 29 -27.36 17.19 -27.44
CA GLY A 29 -26.83 16.98 -26.11
C GLY A 29 -25.74 15.94 -26.19
N LYS A 30 -24.56 16.23 -25.64
CA LYS A 30 -23.46 15.28 -25.56
C LYS A 30 -23.92 14.06 -24.78
N SER A 31 -24.32 12.99 -25.47
CA SER A 31 -24.43 11.68 -24.83
C SER A 31 -23.01 11.26 -24.47
N LYS A 32 -22.73 11.10 -23.18
CA LYS A 32 -21.38 10.80 -22.65
C LYS A 32 -20.79 9.47 -23.16
N ASN A 33 -21.59 8.66 -23.88
CA ASN A 33 -21.25 7.30 -24.27
C ASN A 33 -21.10 7.09 -25.80
N ARG A 34 -21.17 8.14 -26.64
CA ARG A 34 -20.94 8.03 -28.10
C ARG A 34 -19.69 8.78 -28.54
N LYS A 35 -18.94 8.19 -29.49
CA LYS A 35 -17.84 8.88 -30.18
C LYS A 35 -18.40 10.11 -30.93
N PRO A 36 -17.72 11.27 -30.88
CA PRO A 36 -18.17 12.47 -31.56
C PRO A 36 -18.17 12.26 -33.07
N THR A 37 -19.16 12.85 -33.74
CA THR A 37 -19.21 12.86 -35.21
C THR A 37 -18.16 13.82 -35.78
N ARG A 38 -17.80 13.66 -37.06
CA ARG A 38 -16.86 14.58 -37.74
C ARG A 38 -17.36 16.03 -37.67
N TYR A 39 -18.66 16.25 -37.84
CA TYR A 39 -19.28 17.56 -37.72
C TYR A 39 -19.13 18.17 -36.31
N GLU A 40 -19.32 17.37 -35.26
CA GLU A 40 -19.10 17.81 -33.88
C GLU A 40 -17.62 18.14 -33.60
N LEU A 41 -16.68 17.38 -34.15
CA LEU A 41 -15.25 17.66 -34.04
C LEU A 41 -14.89 19.01 -34.69
N ASP A 42 -15.42 19.29 -35.88
CA ASP A 42 -15.19 20.54 -36.59
C ASP A 42 -15.76 21.76 -35.83
N LEU A 43 -16.94 21.60 -35.21
CA LEU A 43 -17.52 22.63 -34.36
C LEU A 43 -16.68 22.87 -33.10
N LEU A 44 -16.25 21.81 -32.42
CA LEU A 44 -15.36 21.92 -31.25
C LEU A 44 -14.04 22.59 -31.59
N ALA A 45 -13.47 22.29 -32.77
CA ALA A 45 -12.25 22.94 -33.25
C ALA A 45 -12.46 24.44 -33.51
N LYS A 46 -13.59 24.84 -34.12
CA LYS A 46 -13.95 26.25 -34.31
C LYS A 46 -14.17 26.98 -32.98
N GLU A 47 -14.83 26.35 -32.03
CA GLU A 47 -15.02 26.90 -30.67
C GLU A 47 -13.69 27.06 -29.93
N ALA A 48 -12.80 26.06 -30.00
CA ALA A 48 -11.47 26.12 -29.40
C ALA A 48 -10.63 27.25 -30.02
N LYS A 49 -10.68 27.42 -31.35
CA LYS A 49 -10.06 28.57 -32.03
C LYS A 49 -10.64 29.88 -31.52
N LYS A 50 -11.98 30.03 -31.42
CA LYS A 50 -12.63 31.23 -30.90
C LYS A 50 -12.21 31.54 -29.45
N LYS A 51 -12.09 30.52 -28.60
CA LYS A 51 -11.61 30.66 -27.21
C LYS A 51 -10.13 31.06 -27.12
N ARG A 52 -9.30 30.67 -28.10
CA ARG A 52 -7.87 31.04 -28.17
C ARG A 52 -7.61 32.38 -28.85
N LYS A 53 -8.52 32.90 -29.69
CA LYS A 53 -8.34 34.17 -30.43
C LYS A 53 -8.00 35.38 -29.55
N HIS A 54 -8.54 35.44 -28.33
CA HIS A 54 -8.29 36.52 -27.38
C HIS A 54 -7.40 36.10 -26.21
N LYS A 55 -6.90 34.86 -26.20
CA LYS A 55 -5.94 34.40 -25.20
C LYS A 55 -4.54 34.63 -25.77
N GLY A 56 -3.65 35.25 -24.99
CA GLY A 56 -2.24 35.33 -25.33
C GLY A 56 -1.57 33.95 -25.38
N LEU A 57 -0.27 33.94 -25.70
CA LEU A 57 0.55 32.74 -25.59
C LEU A 57 0.54 32.24 -24.13
N PRO A 58 0.49 30.91 -23.91
CA PRO A 58 0.63 30.37 -22.56
C PRO A 58 1.98 30.76 -21.97
N SER A 59 2.05 30.87 -20.65
CA SER A 59 3.30 31.16 -19.95
C SER A 59 4.32 30.03 -20.21
N GLY A 60 5.58 30.42 -20.43
CA GLY A 60 6.65 29.47 -20.76
C GLY A 60 7.01 28.55 -19.58
N SER A 61 7.79 27.51 -19.86
CA SER A 61 8.17 26.49 -18.86
C SER A 61 8.86 27.04 -17.60
N ARG A 62 9.42 28.25 -17.64
CA ARG A 62 10.14 28.87 -16.52
C ARG A 62 9.22 29.38 -15.41
N THR A 63 7.94 29.59 -15.69
CA THR A 63 6.98 30.16 -14.74
C THR A 63 5.94 29.14 -14.27
N ILE A 64 6.10 27.87 -14.63
CA ILE A 64 5.20 26.80 -14.19
C ILE A 64 5.76 26.28 -12.86
N ASP A 65 5.05 26.54 -11.76
CA ASP A 65 5.42 26.00 -10.47
C ASP A 65 5.42 24.47 -10.52
N PRO A 66 6.48 23.79 -10.04
CA PRO A 66 6.59 22.34 -10.09
C PRO A 66 5.52 21.63 -9.25
N ALA A 67 4.81 22.36 -8.38
CA ALA A 67 3.73 21.85 -7.54
C ALA A 67 2.41 21.65 -8.31
N GLU A 68 2.15 22.41 -9.39
CA GLU A 68 0.90 22.32 -10.15
C GLU A 68 0.95 21.32 -11.32
N GLN A 69 2.12 20.70 -11.57
CA GLN A 69 2.23 19.62 -12.54
C GLN A 69 1.49 18.39 -12.03
N LYS A 70 0.20 18.28 -12.36
CA LYS A 70 -0.53 17.01 -12.33
C LYS A 70 0.22 16.05 -13.24
N LYS A 71 1.04 15.19 -12.64
CA LYS A 71 1.76 14.12 -13.32
C LYS A 71 0.72 13.19 -13.95
N SER A 72 0.40 13.40 -15.22
CA SER A 72 -0.21 12.37 -16.02
C SER A 72 0.82 11.26 -16.16
N GLU A 73 0.50 10.09 -15.59
CA GLU A 73 1.33 8.89 -15.71
C GLU A 73 1.36 8.46 -17.18
N GLU A 74 2.30 9.00 -17.94
CA GLU A 74 2.63 8.45 -19.23
C GLU A 74 3.18 7.05 -19.01
N LYS A 75 2.54 6.06 -19.62
CA LYS A 75 2.98 4.66 -19.63
C LYS A 75 4.27 4.56 -20.43
N VAL A 76 5.38 4.92 -19.82
CA VAL A 76 6.71 4.68 -20.37
C VAL A 76 6.88 3.17 -20.44
N ILE A 77 7.09 2.64 -21.65
CA ILE A 77 7.43 1.24 -21.88
C ILE A 77 8.79 1.01 -21.20
N LYS A 78 8.79 0.27 -20.09
CA LYS A 78 10.01 -0.04 -19.34
C LYS A 78 10.68 -1.25 -20.00
N ASP A 79 12.00 -1.17 -20.17
CA ASP A 79 12.81 -2.28 -20.67
C ASP A 79 12.70 -3.48 -19.72
N SER A 80 12.41 -4.65 -20.29
CA SER A 80 12.36 -5.94 -19.59
C SER A 80 13.62 -6.28 -18.79
N ARG A 81 14.79 -5.79 -19.21
CA ARG A 81 16.06 -6.02 -18.51
C ARG A 81 16.20 -5.19 -17.24
N ILE A 82 15.41 -4.13 -17.09
CA ILE A 82 15.40 -3.28 -15.91
C ILE A 82 14.31 -3.82 -14.99
N GLY A 83 14.71 -4.55 -13.95
CA GLY A 83 13.81 -5.07 -12.94
C GLY A 83 12.97 -3.99 -12.22
N SER A 84 12.02 -4.42 -11.41
CA SER A 84 11.15 -3.51 -10.67
C SER A 84 11.93 -2.71 -9.63
N LYS A 85 12.25 -1.45 -9.93
CA LYS A 85 12.79 -0.47 -8.97
C LYS A 85 11.69 0.34 -8.24
N LYS A 86 10.46 -0.17 -8.19
CA LYS A 86 9.37 0.48 -7.44
C LYS A 86 9.61 0.28 -5.95
N LYS A 87 9.61 1.36 -5.17
CA LYS A 87 9.76 1.31 -3.71
C LYS A 87 8.60 0.53 -3.10
N VAL A 88 8.91 -0.45 -2.26
CA VAL A 88 7.92 -1.17 -1.46
C VAL A 88 7.87 -0.47 -0.10
N PRO A 89 6.69 0.04 0.34
CA PRO A 89 6.56 0.63 1.66
C PRO A 89 6.72 -0.44 2.75
N LEU A 90 7.45 -0.09 3.81
CA LEU A 90 7.73 -0.99 4.93
C LEU A 90 6.52 -1.20 5.85
N VAL A 91 5.56 -0.27 5.84
CA VAL A 91 4.35 -0.31 6.67
C VAL A 91 3.16 -0.76 5.83
N VAL A 92 2.53 -1.87 6.24
CA VAL A 92 1.51 -2.64 5.49
C VAL A 92 0.09 -2.09 5.66
N GLU A 93 -0.10 -0.97 6.38
CA GLU A 93 -1.41 -0.41 6.73
C GLU A 93 -2.35 -0.15 5.52
N PHE A 94 -1.78 0.06 4.33
CA PHE A 94 -2.54 0.33 3.11
C PHE A 94 -3.02 -0.93 2.37
N ILE A 95 -2.49 -2.12 2.66
CA ILE A 95 -2.91 -3.38 2.00
C ILE A 95 -4.18 -3.95 2.67
N ASN A 96 -4.41 -3.61 3.95
CA ASN A 96 -5.60 -4.05 4.67
C ASN A 96 -6.82 -3.13 4.52
N ARG A 97 -6.74 -2.08 3.70
CA ARG A 97 -7.88 -1.20 3.39
C ARG A 97 -8.20 -1.28 1.90
N PRO A 98 -9.15 -2.13 1.47
CA PRO A 98 -9.56 -2.16 0.07
C PRO A 98 -10.20 -0.81 -0.29
N GLU A 99 -9.69 -0.12 -1.31
CA GLU A 99 -10.17 1.22 -1.68
C GLU A 99 -11.60 1.24 -2.25
N LYS A 100 -12.22 0.09 -2.54
CA LYS A 100 -13.61 0.01 -3.02
C LYS A 100 -14.20 -1.33 -2.64
N ASN A 101 -15.17 -1.36 -1.72
CA ASN A 101 -16.23 -2.37 -1.53
C ASN A 101 -15.96 -3.81 -2.03
N GLU A 102 -14.75 -4.34 -1.83
CA GLU A 102 -14.39 -5.70 -2.17
C GLU A 102 -14.09 -6.40 -0.86
N PHE A 103 -14.97 -7.33 -0.51
CA PHE A 103 -14.79 -8.23 0.62
C PHE A 103 -13.69 -9.22 0.25
N ILE A 104 -12.47 -8.95 0.70
CA ILE A 104 -11.36 -9.89 0.60
C ILE A 104 -11.69 -11.02 1.57
N LYS A 105 -11.96 -12.22 1.04
CA LYS A 105 -12.06 -13.41 1.89
C LYS A 105 -10.73 -13.55 2.63
N PRO A 106 -10.71 -13.65 3.97
CA PRO A 106 -9.48 -13.86 4.69
C PRO A 106 -8.83 -15.13 4.14
N VAL A 107 -7.62 -14.98 3.60
CA VAL A 107 -6.79 -16.13 3.24
C VAL A 107 -6.63 -16.93 4.53
N PRO A 108 -6.90 -18.24 4.53
CA PRO A 108 -6.62 -19.09 5.68
C PRO A 108 -5.15 -18.87 6.03
N VAL A 109 -4.90 -18.35 7.23
CA VAL A 109 -3.54 -18.29 7.75
C VAL A 109 -3.15 -19.75 7.92
N GLU A 110 -2.42 -20.28 6.94
CA GLU A 110 -1.77 -21.57 7.08
C GLU A 110 -0.94 -21.46 8.35
N GLU A 111 -1.33 -22.23 9.36
CA GLU A 111 -0.57 -22.39 10.58
C GLU A 111 0.84 -22.74 10.13
N LYS A 112 1.76 -21.79 10.30
CA LYS A 112 3.18 -21.99 9.99
C LYS A 112 3.54 -23.33 10.61
N ALA A 113 4.07 -24.24 9.78
CA ALA A 113 4.44 -25.58 10.20
C ALA A 113 5.09 -25.48 11.59
N ARG A 114 4.50 -26.14 12.59
CA ARG A 114 5.03 -26.16 13.95
C ARG A 114 6.50 -26.54 13.81
N LEU A 115 7.39 -25.60 14.17
CA LEU A 115 8.82 -25.84 14.15
C LEU A 115 9.09 -27.09 15.00
N ALA A 116 10.11 -27.86 14.64
CA ALA A 116 10.51 -28.96 15.49
C ALA A 116 10.84 -28.40 16.89
N PRO A 117 10.49 -29.07 18.00
CA PRO A 117 10.72 -28.56 19.35
C PRO A 117 12.20 -28.20 19.58
N GLU A 118 13.13 -28.96 19.00
CA GLU A 118 14.57 -28.66 18.99
C GLU A 118 14.92 -27.32 18.31
N GLN A 119 14.26 -26.99 17.20
CA GLN A 119 14.48 -25.75 16.47
C GLN A 119 13.92 -24.54 17.20
N GLU A 120 12.76 -24.71 17.85
CA GLU A 120 12.16 -23.66 18.67
C GLU A 120 13.04 -23.36 19.90
N LEU A 121 13.54 -24.40 20.56
CA LEU A 121 14.45 -24.27 21.69
C LEU A 121 15.74 -23.54 21.28
N ALA A 122 16.39 -23.97 20.19
CA ALA A 122 17.58 -23.30 19.66
C ALA A 122 17.30 -21.83 19.27
N GLN A 123 16.09 -21.52 18.80
CA GLN A 123 15.71 -20.14 18.49
C GLN A 123 15.55 -19.28 19.74
N LEU A 124 14.98 -19.83 20.82
CA LEU A 124 14.86 -19.13 22.11
C LEU A 124 16.22 -18.90 22.76
N GLU A 125 17.12 -19.89 22.73
CA GLU A 125 18.50 -19.76 23.24
C GLU A 125 19.32 -18.70 22.47
N ASN A 126 19.12 -18.60 21.16
CA ASN A 126 19.81 -17.63 20.30
C ASN A 126 19.10 -16.26 20.22
N ASN A 127 18.06 -16.02 21.02
CA ASN A 127 17.33 -14.75 20.97
C ASN A 127 18.15 -13.63 21.63
N GLU A 128 18.63 -12.68 20.83
CA GLU A 128 19.42 -11.54 21.29
C GLU A 128 18.71 -10.68 22.36
N CYS A 129 17.38 -10.51 22.25
CA CYS A 129 16.62 -9.72 23.22
C CYS A 129 16.55 -10.42 24.58
N LEU A 130 16.30 -11.73 24.58
CA LEU A 130 16.27 -12.52 25.82
C LEU A 130 17.64 -12.47 26.50
N ASN A 131 18.73 -12.68 25.75
CA ASN A 131 20.09 -12.67 26.27
C ASN A 131 20.48 -11.31 26.86
N GLN A 132 20.12 -10.20 26.20
CA GLN A 132 20.37 -8.85 26.75
C GLN A 132 19.61 -8.59 28.06
N LEU A 133 18.37 -9.05 28.17
CA LEU A 133 17.57 -8.90 29.39
C LEU A 133 18.17 -9.72 30.55
N LEU A 134 18.68 -10.92 30.26
CA LEU A 134 19.38 -11.75 31.24
C LEU A 134 20.69 -11.08 31.70
N ASP A 135 21.51 -10.56 30.79
CA ASP A 135 22.72 -9.80 31.12
C ASP A 135 22.42 -8.58 32.02
N ASP A 136 21.31 -7.88 31.75
CA ASP A 136 20.87 -6.74 32.54
C ASP A 136 20.41 -7.14 33.95
N ILE A 137 19.75 -8.29 34.09
CA ILE A 137 19.41 -8.88 35.40
C ILE A 137 20.69 -9.25 36.16
N GLU A 138 21.66 -9.89 35.51
CA GLU A 138 22.96 -10.24 36.11
C GLU A 138 23.75 -9.00 36.53
N ALA A 139 23.69 -7.93 35.74
CA ALA A 139 24.26 -6.63 36.08
C ALA A 139 23.50 -5.91 37.22
N GLY A 140 22.41 -6.49 37.73
CA GLY A 140 21.60 -5.95 38.83
C GLY A 140 20.71 -4.78 38.43
N LYS A 141 20.45 -4.57 37.13
CA LYS A 141 19.50 -3.56 36.66
C LYS A 141 18.08 -4.05 36.90
N LYS A 142 17.17 -3.11 37.21
CA LYS A 142 15.74 -3.42 37.36
C LYS A 142 15.06 -3.33 36.00
N LEU A 143 14.52 -4.45 35.54
CA LEU A 143 13.72 -4.52 34.32
C LEU A 143 12.33 -3.90 34.50
N SER A 144 11.68 -3.56 33.38
CA SER A 144 10.26 -3.22 33.37
C SER A 144 9.41 -4.45 33.71
N VAL A 145 8.18 -4.23 34.19
CA VAL A 145 7.23 -5.32 34.46
C VAL A 145 6.89 -6.09 33.18
N GLU A 146 6.88 -5.42 32.02
CA GLU A 146 6.63 -6.06 30.73
C GLU A 146 7.81 -6.94 30.31
N ASP A 147 9.04 -6.44 30.48
CA ASP A 147 10.26 -7.17 30.14
C ASP A 147 10.47 -8.38 31.06
N GLN A 148 10.19 -8.23 32.35
CA GLN A 148 10.29 -9.35 33.30
C GLN A 148 9.30 -10.46 32.93
N LYS A 149 8.05 -10.12 32.62
CA LYS A 149 7.05 -11.11 32.17
C LYS A 149 7.49 -11.80 30.89
N PHE A 150 8.09 -11.07 29.95
CA PHE A 150 8.61 -11.65 28.73
C PHE A 150 9.73 -12.66 29.02
N VAL A 151 10.66 -12.34 29.92
CA VAL A 151 11.72 -13.26 30.35
C VAL A 151 11.11 -14.50 31.00
N ASP A 152 10.19 -14.32 31.94
CA ASP A 152 9.53 -15.42 32.66
C ASP A 152 8.78 -16.35 31.67
N ASP A 153 7.96 -15.79 30.77
CA ASP A 153 7.23 -16.55 29.74
C ASP A 153 8.18 -17.32 28.80
N CYS A 154 9.33 -16.73 28.45
CA CYS A 154 10.34 -17.39 27.62
C CYS A 154 11.02 -18.55 28.36
N LEU A 155 11.35 -18.38 29.64
CA LEU A 155 11.96 -19.43 30.46
C LEU A 155 11.01 -20.60 30.70
N ASP A 156 9.73 -20.30 30.97
CA ASP A 156 8.67 -21.33 31.08
C ASP A 156 8.56 -22.12 29.77
N ARG A 157 8.58 -21.44 28.63
CA ARG A 157 8.54 -22.10 27.32
C ARG A 157 9.76 -22.97 27.05
N VAL A 158 10.96 -22.53 27.45
CA VAL A 158 12.19 -23.33 27.36
C VAL A 158 12.06 -24.59 28.21
N HIS A 159 11.55 -24.48 29.43
CA HIS A 159 11.33 -25.63 30.31
C HIS A 159 10.37 -26.65 29.68
N GLU A 160 9.23 -26.21 29.16
CA GLU A 160 8.28 -27.09 28.46
C GLU A 160 8.94 -27.81 27.27
N LEU A 161 9.78 -27.12 26.50
CA LEU A 161 10.49 -27.71 25.36
C LEU A 161 11.54 -28.72 25.81
N MET A 162 12.25 -28.44 26.91
CA MET A 162 13.21 -29.39 27.49
C MET A 162 12.52 -30.66 28.02
N GLU A 163 11.35 -30.53 28.65
CA GLU A 163 10.53 -31.67 29.09
C GLU A 163 10.01 -32.48 27.89
N GLN A 164 9.52 -31.82 26.84
CA GLN A 164 9.06 -32.48 25.61
C GLN A 164 10.15 -33.26 24.89
N LEU A 165 11.40 -32.79 24.99
CA LEU A 165 12.57 -33.44 24.40
C LEU A 165 13.14 -34.55 25.28
N GLY A 166 12.64 -34.73 26.51
CA GLY A 166 13.17 -35.73 27.46
C GLY A 166 14.58 -35.38 27.96
N ILE A 167 14.96 -34.10 27.98
CA ILE A 167 16.28 -33.67 28.47
C ILE A 167 16.28 -33.51 30.00
N VAL A 168 15.09 -33.38 30.61
CA VAL A 168 14.91 -33.11 32.05
C VAL A 168 14.57 -34.39 32.83
N ASP A 169 14.87 -35.58 32.30
CA ASP A 169 14.46 -36.85 32.92
C ASP A 169 15.03 -37.00 34.35
N GLU A 170 14.23 -36.64 35.36
CA GLU A 170 14.48 -36.90 36.79
C GLU A 170 14.38 -38.41 37.11
N ASP A 171 13.91 -39.22 36.17
CA ASP A 171 13.64 -40.66 36.31
C ASP A 171 14.65 -41.57 35.59
N GLU A 172 15.70 -41.03 34.93
CA GLU A 172 16.82 -41.87 34.44
C GLU A 172 17.65 -42.36 35.63
N SER A 173 17.21 -43.47 36.23
CA SER A 173 18.03 -44.24 37.18
C SER A 173 19.38 -44.60 36.52
N GLU A 174 20.48 -44.59 37.29
CA GLU A 174 21.85 -44.90 36.83
C GLU A 174 21.94 -46.19 35.98
N ASP A 175 21.02 -47.13 36.18
CA ASP A 175 20.89 -48.38 35.44
C ASP A 175 20.45 -48.22 33.97
N ASP A 176 19.65 -47.21 33.61
CA ASP A 176 19.17 -47.02 32.23
C ASP A 176 20.26 -46.40 31.34
N LEU A 177 21.00 -45.43 31.90
CA LEU A 177 22.21 -44.86 31.30
C LEU A 177 23.28 -45.94 31.05
N LEU A 178 23.50 -46.85 32.01
CA LEU A 178 24.45 -47.96 31.85
C LEU A 178 24.00 -48.92 30.74
N ARG A 179 22.71 -49.22 30.67
CA ARG A 179 22.14 -50.11 29.64
C ARG A 179 22.19 -49.50 28.24
N GLN A 180 21.99 -48.19 28.11
CA GLN A 180 22.16 -47.48 26.84
C GLN A 180 23.62 -47.53 26.39
N PHE A 181 24.58 -47.29 27.30
CA PHE A 181 26.00 -47.40 26.99
C PHE A 181 26.42 -48.82 26.56
N GLU A 182 25.94 -49.86 27.25
CA GLU A 182 26.24 -51.26 26.90
C GLU A 182 25.67 -51.70 25.54
N THR A 183 24.54 -51.10 25.12
CA THR A 183 23.86 -51.44 23.87
C THR A 183 24.29 -50.58 22.68
N MET A 184 24.99 -49.47 22.93
CA MET A 184 25.46 -48.55 21.89
C MET A 184 26.68 -49.12 21.16
N ASP A 185 26.47 -49.48 19.89
CA ASP A 185 27.51 -50.03 19.03
C ASP A 185 28.43 -48.92 18.50
N VAL A 186 29.58 -48.76 19.15
CA VAL A 186 30.62 -47.76 18.82
C VAL A 186 31.14 -47.86 17.38
N ASN A 187 30.96 -48.99 16.71
CA ASN A 187 31.37 -49.16 15.31
C ASN A 187 30.46 -48.43 14.31
N LYS A 188 29.29 -47.95 14.75
CA LYS A 188 28.30 -47.26 13.91
C LYS A 188 28.65 -45.79 13.63
N PHE A 189 29.58 -45.22 14.40
CA PHE A 189 30.01 -43.82 14.31
C PHE A 189 31.35 -43.64 13.57
N ARG A 190 31.88 -44.71 12.97
CA ARG A 190 33.15 -44.72 12.23
C ARG A 190 32.91 -44.82 10.73
#